data_AF-A0A6A0GQE9-F1
#
_entry.id   AF-A0A6A0GQE9-F1
#
_cell.length_a   1.000
_cell.length_b   1.000
_cell.length_c   1.000
_cell.angle_alpha   90.00
_cell.angle_beta   90.00
_cell.angle_gamma   90.00
#
_symmetry.space_group_name_H-M   'P 1'
#
loop_
_entity.id
_entity.type
_entity.pdbx_description
1 polymer ?
#
loop_
_entity_poly.entity_id
_entity_poly.type
_entity_poly.pdbx_seq_one_letter_code
_entity_poly.pdbx_strand_id
1 'polypeptide(L)' 'MFQFGFNTGVINAPESVILKFIDDCYKARYGDYIEHDLQNFLFAIAVSIFAIGGMVGGFAGGFVGNKVGR' A
#
# COMPACT_ATOMS: atom_id res chain seq x y z
N MET A 1 -3.87 -2.77 18.53
CA MET A 1 -2.53 -2.37 18.04
C MET A 1 -1.86 -3.41 17.13
N PHE A 2 -2.07 -4.72 17.33
CA PHE A 2 -1.49 -5.76 16.45
C PHE A 2 -1.77 -5.54 14.95
N GLN A 3 -3.04 -5.33 14.58
CA GLN A 3 -3.43 -5.12 13.17
C GLN A 3 -2.72 -3.92 12.53
N PHE A 4 -2.50 -2.84 13.27
CA PHE A 4 -1.80 -1.65 12.75
C PHE A 4 -0.32 -1.94 12.52
N GLY A 5 0.37 -2.53 13.51
CA GLY A 5 1.78 -2.88 13.40
C GLY A 5 2.05 -3.91 12.30
N PHE A 6 1.20 -4.94 12.19
CA PHE A 6 1.29 -5.94 11.13
C PHE A 6 1.18 -5.31 9.74
N ASN A 7 0.13 -4.52 9.48
CA ASN A 7 -0.05 -3.88 8.17
C ASN A 7 1.04 -2.85 7.85
N THR A 8 1.67 -2.25 8.86
CA THR A 8 2.82 -1.35 8.66
C THR A 8 4.08 -2.13 8.26
N GLY A 9 4.31 -3.30 8.84
CA GLY A 9 5.55 -4.07 8.65
C GLY A 9 5.53 -5.13 7.57
N VAL A 10 4.35 -5.66 7.22
CA VAL A 10 4.21 -6.82 6.32
C VAL A 10 4.70 -6.55 4.90
N ILE A 11 4.70 -5.29 4.45
CA ILE A 11 5.07 -4.92 3.08
C ILE A 11 6.59 -4.94 2.83
N ASN A 12 7.42 -4.87 3.88
CA ASN A 12 8.88 -4.77 3.73
C ASN A 12 9.54 -6.10 3.35
N ALA A 13 9.17 -7.20 4.00
CA ALA A 13 9.79 -8.51 3.75
C ALA A 13 9.57 -9.05 2.31
N PRO A 14 8.36 -8.91 1.69
CA PRO A 14 8.09 -9.36 0.33
C PRO A 14 8.33 -8.29 -0.75
N GLU A 15 9.06 -7.20 -0.47
CA GLU A 15 9.28 -6.10 -1.43
C GLU A 15 9.74 -6.60 -2.81
N SER A 16 10.76 -7.46 -2.85
CA SER A 16 11.30 -8.01 -4.10
C SER A 16 10.29 -8.89 -4.86
N VAL A 17 9.42 -9.60 -4.15
CA VAL A 17 8.36 -10.42 -4.74
C VAL A 17 7.28 -9.53 -5.35
N ILE A 18 6.92 -8.43 -4.68
CA ILE A 18 5.94 -7.46 -5.16
C ILE A 18 6.47 -6.72 -6.39
N LEU A 19 7.73 -6.27 -6.37
CA LEU A 19 8.36 -5.62 -7.52
C LEU A 19 8.37 -6.55 -8.74
N LYS A 20 8.74 -7.83 -8.56
CA LYS A 20 8.69 -8.82 -9.63
C LYS A 20 7.27 -9.02 -10.17
N PHE A 21 6.27 -9.08 -9.28
CA PHE A 21 4.87 -9.16 -9.70
C PHE A 21 4.44 -7.95 -10.56
N ILE A 22 4.88 -6.75 -10.19
CA ILE A 22 4.61 -5.52 -10.98
C ILE A 22 5.23 -5.64 -12.38
N ASP A 23 6.47 -6.11 -12.49
CA ASP A 23 7.15 -6.32 -13.78
C ASP A 23 6.43 -7.39 -14.63
N ASP A 24 6.10 -8.54 -14.04
CA ASP A 24 5.39 -9.63 -14.72
C ASP A 24 4.03 -9.14 -15.27
N CYS A 25 3.29 -8.36 -14.48
CA CYS A 25 2.03 -7.75 -14.91
C CYS A 25 2.22 -6.72 -16.02
N TYR A 26 3.26 -5.90 -15.95
CA TYR A 26 3.57 -4.89 -16.98
C TYR A 26 3.92 -5.57 -18.31
N LYS A 27 4.79 -6.58 -18.26
CA LYS A 27 5.18 -7.39 -19.42
C LYS A 27 4.02 -8.12 -20.05
N ALA A 28 3.12 -8.71 -19.25
CA ALA A 28 1.93 -9.37 -19.76
C ALA A 28 0.97 -8.41 -20.50
N ARG A 29 0.97 -7.11 -20.13
CA ARG A 29 0.07 -6.10 -20.69
C ARG A 29 0.65 -5.36 -21.90
N TYR A 30 1.95 -5.07 -21.87
CA TYR A 30 2.60 -4.21 -22.86
C TYR A 30 3.66 -4.93 -23.71
N GLY A 31 4.05 -6.15 -23.34
CA GLY A 31 5.05 -6.94 -24.06
C GLY A 31 6.51 -6.56 -23.75
N ASP A 32 6.74 -5.47 -23.04
CA ASP A 32 8.06 -4.94 -22.66
C ASP A 32 8.28 -4.94 -21.14
N TYR A 33 9.53 -4.78 -20.72
CA TYR A 33 9.92 -4.62 -19.33
C TYR A 33 9.57 -3.22 -18.81
N ILE A 34 9.18 -3.14 -17.54
CA ILE A 34 8.91 -1.85 -16.90
C ILE A 34 10.22 -1.09 -16.65
N GLU A 35 10.17 0.24 -16.76
CA GLU A 35 11.28 1.09 -16.32
C GLU A 35 11.43 1.00 -14.79
N HIS A 36 12.66 0.89 -14.31
CA HIS A 36 12.98 0.73 -12.88
C HIS A 36 12.43 1.88 -12.02
N ASP A 37 12.50 3.13 -12.50
CA ASP A 37 12.00 4.29 -11.75
C ASP A 37 10.47 4.26 -11.65
N LEU A 38 9.78 3.86 -12.71
CA LEU A 38 8.33 3.68 -12.71
C LEU A 38 7.90 2.52 -11.78
N GLN A 39 8.64 1.41 -11.78
CA GLN A 39 8.39 0.27 -10.91
C GLN A 39 8.47 0.66 -9.43
N ASN A 40 9.55 1.36 -9.04
CA ASN A 40 9.74 1.85 -7.68
C ASN A 40 8.69 2.89 -7.30
N PHE A 41 8.29 3.75 -8.25
CA PHE A 41 7.22 4.71 -8.02
C PHE A 41 5.87 4.03 -7.74
N LEU A 42 5.52 2.98 -8.49
CA LEU A 42 4.30 2.20 -8.25
C LEU A 42 4.34 1.51 -6.87
N PHE A 43 5.49 0.94 -6.49
CA PHE A 43 5.65 0.36 -5.16
C PHE A 43 5.52 1.42 -4.05
N ALA A 44 6.13 2.60 -4.22
CA ALA A 44 6.02 3.71 -3.26
C ALA A 44 4.57 4.21 -3.11
N ILE A 45 3.80 4.26 -4.19
CA ILE A 45 2.36 4.55 -4.13
C ILE A 45 1.64 3.48 -3.29
N ALA A 46 1.90 2.20 -3.55
CA ALA A 46 1.26 1.10 -2.82
C ALA A 46 1.51 1.18 -1.31
N VAL A 47 2.74 1.51 -0.90
CA VAL A 47 3.10 1.70 0.53
C VAL A 47 2.45 2.94 1.12
N SER A 48 2.52 4.09 0.43
CA SER A 48 2.10 5.38 0.97
C SER A 48 0.59 5.54 1.14
N ILE A 49 -0.24 4.83 0.35
CA ILE A 49 -1.70 4.82 0.51
C ILE A 49 -2.13 4.38 1.92
N PHE A 50 -1.36 3.50 2.57
CA PHE A 50 -1.64 3.11 3.96
C PHE A 50 -1.62 4.31 4.93
N ALA A 51 -0.62 5.20 4.79
CA ALA A 51 -0.52 6.40 5.62
C ALA A 51 -1.66 7.39 5.35
N ILE A 52 -2.04 7.57 4.08
CA ILE A 52 -3.18 8.42 3.69
C ILE A 52 -4.48 7.87 4.29
N GLY A 53 -4.71 6.56 4.17
CA GLY A 53 -5.86 5.89 4.76
C GLY A 53 -5.90 6.02 6.28
N GLY A 54 -4.74 5.89 6.94
CA GLY A 54 -4.61 6.10 8.38
C GLY A 54 -4.96 7.53 8.81
N MET A 55 -4.54 8.54 8.04
CA MET A 55 -4.89 9.94 8.29
C MET A 55 -6.41 10.16 8.19
N VAL A 56 -7.02 9.74 7.07
CA VAL A 56 -8.47 9.89 6.85
C VAL A 56 -9.27 9.12 7.90
N GLY A 57 -8.87 7.88 8.21
CA GLY A 57 -9.50 7.06 9.24
C GLY A 57 -9.37 7.67 10.64
N GLY A 58 -8.23 8.28 10.97
CA GLY A 58 -8.02 9.00 12.21
C GLY A 58 -8.97 10.20 12.37
N PHE A 59 -9.15 10.98 11.30
CA PHE A 59 -10.11 12.10 11.28
C PHE A 59 -11.56 11.61 11.39
N ALA A 60 -11.94 10.56 10.66
CA ALA A 60 -13.30 10.04 10.65
C ALA A 60 -13.66 9.27 11.95
N GLY A 61 -12.67 8.71 12.65
CA GLY A 61 -12.88 7.86 13.82
C GLY A 61 -13.65 8.54 14.95
N GLY A 62 -13.39 9.82 15.21
CA GLY A 62 -14.13 10.59 16.23
C GLY A 62 -15.59 10.79 15.86
N PHE A 63 -15.89 11.08 14.59
CA PHE A 63 -17.26 11.22 14.12
C PHE A 63 -18.03 9.91 14.22
N VAL A 64 -17.41 8.79 13.80
CA VAL A 64 -18.03 7.46 13.87
C VAL A 64 -18.24 7.02 15.31
N GLY A 65 -17.24 7.18 16.19
CA GLY A 65 -17.35 6.82 17.60
C GLY A 65 -18.44 7.60 18.35
N ASN A 66 -18.65 8.86 18.00
CA ASN A 66 -19.74 9.66 18.59
C ASN A 66 -21.13 9.24 18.09
N LYS A 67 -21.23 8.75 16.85
CA LYS A 67 -22.52 8.39 16.23
C LYS A 67 -22.95 6.96 16.51
N VAL A 68 -22.00 6.02 16.57
CA VAL A 68 -22.25 4.58 16.69
C VAL A 68 -21.93 4.08 18.11
N GLY A 69 -21.36 4.93 18.96
CA GLY A 69 -20.81 4.51 20.24
C GLY A 69 -19.39 3.94 20.06
N ARG A 70 -18.76 3.66 21.20
CA ARG A 70 -17.43 3.04 21.25
C ARG A 70 -17.54 1.53 21.27
#